data_AF-A0A6I1K746-F1
#
_entry.id   AF-A0A6I1K746-F1
#
_cell.length_a   1.000
_cell.length_b   1.000
_cell.length_c   1.000
_cell.angle_alpha   90.00
_cell.angle_beta   90.00
_cell.angle_gamma   90.00
#
_symmetry.space_group_name_H-M   'P 1'
#
loop_
_entity.id
_entity.type
_entity.pdbx_description
1 polymer ?
#
loop_
_entity_poly.entity_id
_entity_poly.type
_entity_poly.pdbx_seq_one_letter_code
_entity_poly.pdbx_strand_id
1 'polypeptide(L)'
;MTSQPVSCAKCRTPLSDLFNAGELRACPGCAAPTLVEVFPALFRERAVGATAETILIEGDAGCFFHPQKKAIVPCEGCGRFLCALCDVELNNQHLCPACLEVGRKKGRLKNLENHRDLHDRTALVCAILPLLLGLWPSIVGAPVALFIVIRYWNAPGDYVQPGKTRLVVAGVLATLEILGWIAFFLFLALK
;
A
#
# COMPACT_ATOMS: atom_id res chain seq x y z
N MET A 1 23.29 15.51 9.00
CA MET A 1 21.88 15.25 8.68
C MET A 1 21.16 16.58 8.51
N THR A 2 21.11 17.14 7.30
CA THR A 2 20.39 18.40 7.02
C THR A 2 18.94 18.08 6.63
N SER A 3 18.05 18.02 7.61
CA SER A 3 16.61 17.86 7.37
C SER A 3 16.04 19.05 6.60
N GLN A 4 15.13 18.81 5.65
CA GLN A 4 14.35 19.90 5.06
C GLN A 4 13.61 20.66 6.17
N PRO A 5 13.68 22.00 6.22
CA PRO A 5 13.10 22.76 7.31
C PRO A 5 11.58 22.76 7.19
N VAL A 6 10.90 21.93 7.99
CA VAL A 6 9.46 22.08 8.20
C VAL A 6 9.25 23.43 8.87
N SER A 7 8.48 24.28 8.21
CA SER A 7 8.33 25.69 8.55
C SER A 7 6.89 26.01 8.92
N CYS A 8 6.69 26.96 9.83
CA CYS A 8 5.35 27.43 10.18
C CYS A 8 4.62 27.98 8.95
N ALA A 9 3.36 27.58 8.76
CA ALA A 9 2.53 28.06 7.66
C ALA A 9 2.27 29.57 7.69
N LYS A 10 2.31 30.18 8.89
CA LYS A 10 2.04 31.61 9.09
C LYS A 10 3.29 32.48 9.00
N CYS A 11 4.31 32.19 9.79
CA CYS A 11 5.50 33.05 9.92
C CYS A 11 6.78 32.45 9.33
N ARG A 12 6.72 31.26 8.73
CA ARG A 12 7.86 30.54 8.14
C ARG A 12 9.00 30.20 9.11
N THR A 13 8.86 30.45 10.41
CA THR A 13 9.85 30.03 11.42
C THR A 13 10.05 28.51 11.36
N PRO A 14 11.29 28.01 11.39
CA PRO A 14 11.56 26.56 11.42
C PRO A 14 10.99 25.94 12.71
N LEU A 15 10.41 24.74 12.59
CA LEU A 15 9.71 24.05 13.68
C LEU A 15 10.38 22.73 14.09
N SER A 16 11.71 22.63 13.95
CA SER A 16 12.48 21.42 14.27
C SER A 16 12.21 20.85 15.66
N ASP A 17 11.96 21.74 16.63
CA ASP A 17 11.82 21.37 18.04
C ASP A 17 10.39 20.92 18.39
N LEU A 18 9.44 21.03 17.46
CA LEU A 18 8.04 20.65 17.64
C LEU A 18 7.68 19.30 17.00
N PHE A 19 8.67 18.60 16.45
CA PHE A 19 8.45 17.34 15.73
C PHE A 19 7.86 16.26 16.63
N ASN A 20 6.74 15.67 16.17
CA ASN A 20 6.08 14.53 16.80
C ASN A 20 5.74 14.72 18.29
N ALA A 21 5.42 15.95 18.70
CA ALA A 21 5.04 16.26 20.08
C ALA A 21 3.68 15.65 20.50
N GLY A 22 2.88 15.14 19.55
CA GLY A 22 1.58 14.51 19.82
C GLY A 22 0.46 15.46 20.24
N GLU A 23 0.72 16.76 20.28
CA GLU A 23 -0.20 17.80 20.73
C GLU A 23 0.04 19.13 20.00
N LEU A 24 -0.96 20.03 20.05
CA LEU A 24 -0.81 21.39 19.52
C LEU A 24 0.13 22.19 20.42
N ARG A 25 1.20 22.73 19.84
CA ARG A 25 2.13 23.64 20.52
C ARG A 25 2.18 24.99 19.83
N ALA A 26 2.46 26.04 20.61
CA ALA A 26 2.60 27.38 20.06
C ALA A 26 3.88 27.48 19.22
N CYS A 27 3.76 28.07 18.03
CA CYS A 27 4.93 28.39 17.21
C CYS A 27 5.85 29.39 17.94
N PRO A 28 7.18 29.17 18.01
CA PRO A 28 8.10 30.07 18.69
C PRO A 28 8.20 31.46 18.04
N GLY A 29 7.84 31.60 16.77
CA GLY A 29 7.90 32.88 16.04
C GLY A 29 6.61 33.71 16.08
N CYS A 30 5.43 33.07 16.07
CA CYS A 30 4.15 33.78 15.95
C CYS A 30 3.04 33.31 16.90
N ALA A 31 3.36 32.40 17.82
CA ALA A 31 2.45 31.79 18.78
C ALA A 31 1.23 31.06 18.17
N ALA A 32 1.18 30.87 16.86
CA ALA A 32 0.09 30.13 16.23
C ALA A 32 0.09 28.67 16.72
N PRO A 33 -1.07 28.10 17.08
CA PRO A 33 -1.18 26.70 17.48
C PRO A 33 -0.82 25.82 16.28
N THR A 34 0.20 24.99 16.43
CA THR A 34 0.76 24.15 15.36
C THR A 34 0.98 22.73 15.86
N LEU A 35 0.57 21.75 15.06
CA LEU A 35 0.90 20.33 15.25
C LEU A 35 1.84 19.93 14.11
N VAL A 36 2.99 19.33 14.45
CA VAL A 36 4.00 18.94 13.46
C VAL A 36 4.26 17.44 13.57
N GLU A 37 3.71 16.69 12.63
CA GLU A 37 3.96 15.25 12.49
C GLU A 37 4.95 15.02 11.34
N VAL A 38 6.07 14.37 11.65
CA VAL A 38 7.12 14.04 10.69
C VAL A 38 7.38 12.55 10.68
N PHE A 39 7.47 12.00 9.47
CA PHE A 39 7.81 10.60 9.26
C PHE A 39 9.34 10.42 9.14
N PRO A 40 9.89 9.22 9.43
CA PRO A 40 11.32 8.93 9.25
C PRO A 40 11.87 9.31 7.87
N ALA A 41 11.01 9.31 6.85
CA ALA A 41 11.33 9.75 5.49
C ALA A 41 11.84 11.20 5.40
N LEU A 42 11.54 12.08 6.36
CA LEU A 42 12.03 13.47 6.38
C LEU A 42 13.57 13.54 6.57
N PHE A 43 14.12 12.59 7.32
CA PHE A 43 15.55 12.56 7.65
C PHE A 43 16.38 11.72 6.68
N ARG A 44 15.72 11.00 5.77
CA ARG A 44 16.38 10.20 4.74
C ARG A 44 17.01 11.13 3.70
N GLU A 45 18.26 10.88 3.34
CA GLU A 45 18.90 11.52 2.20
C GLU A 45 18.09 11.19 0.93
N ARG A 46 17.60 12.23 0.25
CA ARG A 46 16.92 12.05 -1.03
C ARG A 46 17.98 11.90 -2.10
N ALA A 47 17.85 10.87 -2.93
CA ALA A 47 18.60 10.79 -4.17
C ALA A 47 18.33 12.07 -4.98
N VAL A 48 19.39 12.70 -5.46
CA VAL A 48 19.28 13.84 -6.37
C VAL A 48 18.72 13.29 -7.68
N GLY A 49 17.58 13.83 -8.12
CA GLY A 49 16.99 13.42 -9.40
C GLY A 49 17.93 13.74 -10.57
N ALA A 50 17.87 12.93 -11.63
CA ALA A 50 18.67 13.19 -12.82
C ALA A 50 18.10 14.39 -13.61
N THR A 51 18.98 15.28 -14.08
CA THR A 51 18.60 16.40 -14.94
C THR A 51 18.66 16.00 -16.40
N ALA A 52 17.68 16.42 -17.21
CA ALA A 52 17.69 16.16 -18.65
C ALA A 52 18.68 17.07 -19.39
N GLU A 53 19.69 16.46 -20.01
CA GLU A 53 20.65 17.12 -20.90
C GLU A 53 19.97 17.61 -22.18
N THR A 54 20.41 18.74 -22.70
CA THR A 54 19.93 19.32 -23.97
C THR A 54 20.70 18.70 -25.14
N ILE A 55 20.07 18.54 -26.30
CA ILE A 55 20.77 18.08 -27.51
C ILE A 55 21.77 19.16 -27.95
N LEU A 56 23.05 18.80 -28.03
CA LEU A 56 24.13 19.71 -28.44
C LEU A 56 24.73 19.35 -29.81
N ILE A 57 24.50 18.12 -30.29
CA ILE A 57 25.12 17.56 -31.50
C ILE A 57 24.00 17.15 -32.48
N GLU A 58 24.13 17.54 -33.74
CA GLU A 58 23.28 17.01 -34.82
C GLU A 58 23.48 15.50 -34.94
N GLY A 59 22.40 14.73 -34.72
CA GLY A 59 22.41 13.26 -34.77
C GLY A 59 22.08 12.57 -33.45
N ASP A 60 22.10 13.30 -32.32
CA ASP A 60 21.63 12.75 -31.04
C ASP A 60 20.11 12.53 -31.07
N ALA A 61 19.68 11.36 -30.57
CA ALA A 61 18.26 11.06 -30.46
C ALA A 61 17.60 11.95 -29.40
N GLY A 62 16.48 12.58 -29.74
CA GLY A 62 15.69 13.38 -28.82
C GLY A 62 14.64 12.57 -28.05
N CYS A 63 14.26 13.06 -26.88
CA CYS A 63 13.14 12.49 -26.14
C CYS A 63 11.82 12.72 -26.88
N PHE A 64 10.97 11.69 -26.90
CA PHE A 64 9.64 11.75 -27.51
C PHE A 64 8.76 12.87 -26.95
N PHE A 65 8.86 13.16 -25.64
CA PHE A 65 8.07 14.21 -24.98
C PHE A 65 8.74 15.58 -25.01
N HIS A 66 10.07 15.60 -25.11
CA HIS A 66 10.87 16.82 -25.06
C HIS A 66 11.92 16.75 -26.16
N PRO A 67 11.59 17.17 -27.40
CA PRO A 67 12.47 17.00 -28.55
C PRO A 67 13.84 17.69 -28.38
N GLN A 68 13.91 18.73 -27.54
CA GLN A 68 15.15 19.47 -27.24
C GLN A 68 16.06 18.76 -26.23
N LYS A 69 15.57 17.69 -25.59
CA LYS A 69 16.30 16.95 -24.56
C LYS A 69 16.83 15.64 -25.12
N LYS A 70 18.09 15.35 -24.81
CA LYS A 70 18.77 14.13 -25.24
C LYS A 70 18.08 12.92 -24.63
N ALA A 71 17.80 11.94 -25.47
CA ALA A 71 17.34 10.63 -25.03
C ALA A 71 18.50 9.82 -24.47
N ILE A 72 18.27 9.17 -23.33
CA ILE A 72 19.26 8.31 -22.67
C ILE A 72 18.86 6.83 -22.72
N VAL A 73 17.56 6.53 -22.81
CA VAL A 73 17.03 5.16 -22.78
C VAL A 73 15.73 5.05 -23.58
N PRO A 74 15.49 3.94 -24.29
CA PRO A 74 14.17 3.64 -24.85
C PRO A 74 13.24 3.05 -23.77
N CYS A 75 11.96 3.41 -23.81
CA CYS A 75 10.93 2.82 -22.95
C CYS A 75 10.74 1.34 -23.27
N GLU A 76 10.88 0.45 -22.29
CA GLU A 76 10.67 -0.99 -22.47
C GLU A 76 9.22 -1.37 -22.80
N GLY A 77 8.25 -0.52 -22.45
CA GLY A 77 6.84 -0.77 -22.70
C GLY A 77 6.34 -0.40 -24.11
N CYS A 78 6.94 0.60 -24.76
CA CYS A 78 6.45 1.12 -26.05
C CYS A 78 7.54 1.53 -27.05
N GLY A 79 8.82 1.43 -26.68
CA GLY A 79 9.96 1.78 -27.53
C GLY A 79 10.26 3.27 -27.68
N ARG A 80 9.45 4.17 -27.10
CA ARG A 80 9.69 5.63 -27.18
C ARG A 80 10.99 6.02 -26.48
N PHE A 81 11.78 6.90 -27.10
CA PHE A 81 12.99 7.47 -26.50
C PHE A 81 12.69 8.44 -25.34
N LEU A 82 13.37 8.27 -24.22
CA LEU A 82 13.18 9.01 -22.97
C LEU A 82 14.44 9.78 -22.58
N CYS A 83 14.29 11.04 -22.17
CA CYS A 83 15.34 11.77 -21.46
C CYS A 83 15.36 11.36 -19.99
N ALA A 84 16.42 11.75 -19.26
CA ALA A 84 16.60 11.47 -17.84
C ALA A 84 15.43 11.90 -16.93
N LEU A 85 14.61 12.87 -17.36
CA LEU A 85 13.42 13.31 -16.62
C LEU A 85 12.19 12.45 -16.88
N CYS A 86 12.06 11.92 -18.11
CA CYS A 86 10.93 11.10 -18.51
C CYS A 86 11.14 9.61 -18.24
N ASP A 87 12.35 9.22 -17.85
CA ASP A 87 12.69 7.87 -17.47
C ASP A 87 12.21 7.58 -16.05
N VAL A 88 11.26 6.66 -15.93
CA VAL A 88 10.77 6.16 -14.65
C VAL A 88 11.25 4.73 -14.47
N GLU A 89 12.24 4.55 -13.61
CA GLU A 89 12.75 3.23 -13.24
C GLU A 89 11.81 2.56 -12.22
N LEU A 90 11.26 1.41 -12.58
CA LEU A 90 10.41 0.61 -11.71
C LEU A 90 10.72 -0.88 -11.86
N ASN A 91 11.18 -1.52 -10.78
CA ASN A 91 11.63 -2.92 -10.78
C ASN A 91 12.68 -3.21 -11.85
N ASN A 92 13.67 -2.32 -11.98
CA ASN A 92 14.71 -2.39 -13.00
C ASN A 92 14.17 -2.33 -14.44
N GLN A 93 12.99 -1.73 -14.65
CA GLN A 93 12.45 -1.45 -15.98
C GLN A 93 12.37 0.06 -16.21
N HIS A 94 12.78 0.49 -17.40
CA HIS A 94 12.68 1.89 -17.83
C HIS A 94 11.35 2.14 -18.53
N LEU A 95 10.44 2.85 -17.86
CA LEU A 95 9.08 3.10 -18.35
C LEU A 95 8.83 4.58 -18.57
N CYS A 96 8.06 4.89 -19.62
CA CYS A 96 7.54 6.24 -19.82
C CYS A 96 6.30 6.49 -18.94
N PRO A 97 5.98 7.75 -18.61
CA PRO A 97 4.82 8.07 -17.76
C PRO A 97 3.50 7.51 -18.31
N ALA A 98 3.32 7.52 -19.64
CA ALA A 98 2.13 6.96 -20.28
C ALA A 98 2.01 5.43 -20.11
N CYS A 99 3.12 4.70 -20.26
CA CYS A 99 3.14 3.25 -20.03
C CYS A 99 2.90 2.91 -18.56
N LEU A 100 3.46 3.71 -17.65
CA LEU A 100 3.24 3.55 -16.21
C LEU A 100 1.76 3.73 -15.84
N GLU A 101 1.11 4.78 -16.35
CA GLU A 101 -0.33 5.02 -16.10
C GLU A 101 -1.22 3.92 -16.66
N VAL A 102 -0.95 3.48 -17.90
CA VAL A 102 -1.69 2.37 -18.52
C VAL A 102 -1.45 1.07 -17.77
N GLY A 103 -0.22 0.80 -17.37
CA GLY A 103 0.15 -0.37 -16.57
C GLY A 103 -0.53 -0.39 -15.21
N ARG A 104 -0.62 0.77 -14.54
CA ARG A 104 -1.37 0.95 -13.29
C ARG A 104 -2.86 0.67 -13.47
N LYS A 105 -3.51 1.28 -14.48
CA LYS A 105 -4.95 1.07 -14.73
C LYS A 105 -5.30 -0.38 -15.06
N LYS A 106 -4.41 -1.09 -15.77
CA LYS A 106 -4.62 -2.48 -16.19
C LYS A 106 -4.18 -3.51 -15.14
N GLY A 107 -3.63 -3.09 -14.00
CA GLY A 107 -3.08 -4.00 -12.98
C GLY A 107 -1.94 -4.90 -13.50
N ARG A 108 -1.30 -4.55 -14.62
CA ARG A 108 -0.24 -5.39 -15.24
C ARG A 108 1.11 -5.23 -14.56
N LEU A 109 1.30 -4.12 -13.84
CA LEU A 109 2.50 -3.88 -13.05
C LEU A 109 2.26 -4.44 -11.64
N LYS A 110 2.69 -5.68 -11.41
CA LYS A 110 2.48 -6.43 -10.15
C LYS A 110 2.96 -5.70 -8.89
N ASN A 111 3.90 -4.75 -9.02
CA ASN A 111 4.45 -3.96 -7.90
C ASN A 111 3.78 -2.59 -7.71
N LEU A 112 2.77 -2.23 -8.50
CA LEU A 112 1.90 -1.06 -8.25
C LEU A 112 0.57 -1.49 -7.60
N GLU A 113 0.59 -2.58 -6.86
CA GLU A 113 -0.57 -3.08 -6.14
C GLU A 113 -0.88 -2.14 -4.97
N ASN A 114 -1.82 -1.20 -5.18
CA ASN A 114 -2.20 -0.16 -4.22
C ASN A 114 -3.22 -0.64 -3.17
N HIS A 115 -3.63 -1.90 -3.24
CA HIS A 115 -4.50 -2.53 -2.26
C HIS A 115 -4.16 -4.01 -2.19
N ARG A 116 -4.23 -4.59 -1.01
CA ARG A 116 -4.13 -6.03 -0.80
C ARG A 116 -5.26 -6.44 0.11
N ASP A 117 -6.03 -7.43 -0.32
CA ASP A 117 -7.13 -7.95 0.49
C ASP A 117 -6.58 -8.78 1.65
N LEU A 118 -6.95 -8.38 2.86
CA LEU A 118 -6.58 -9.07 4.10
C LEU A 118 -7.53 -10.24 4.33
N HIS A 119 -7.26 -11.38 3.67
CA HIS A 119 -8.08 -12.59 3.80
C HIS A 119 -8.26 -13.06 5.25
N ASP A 120 -7.27 -12.85 6.11
CA ASP A 120 -7.34 -13.13 7.55
C ASP A 120 -8.49 -12.37 8.24
N ARG A 121 -8.67 -11.10 7.87
CA ARG A 121 -9.74 -10.26 8.45
C ARG A 121 -11.09 -10.69 7.92
N THR A 122 -11.18 -11.00 6.63
CA THR A 122 -12.41 -11.49 6.01
C THR A 122 -12.83 -12.83 6.62
N ALA A 123 -11.91 -13.79 6.77
CA ALA A 123 -12.17 -15.09 7.39
C ALA A 123 -12.68 -14.93 8.84
N LEU A 124 -12.04 -14.06 9.62
CA LEU A 124 -12.42 -13.82 11.02
C LEU A 124 -13.81 -13.17 11.12
N VAL A 125 -14.12 -12.18 10.26
CA VAL A 125 -15.44 -11.56 10.22
C VAL A 125 -16.50 -12.58 9.80
N CYS A 126 -16.21 -13.45 8.83
CA CYS A 126 -17.12 -14.51 8.41
C CYS A 126 -17.39 -15.55 9.50
N ALA A 127 -16.48 -15.77 10.45
CA ALA A 127 -16.70 -16.65 11.60
C ALA A 127 -17.44 -15.92 12.75
N ILE A 128 -17.01 -14.71 13.11
CA ILE A 128 -17.54 -14.01 14.30
C ILE A 128 -18.90 -13.35 14.04
N LEU A 129 -19.10 -12.73 12.89
CA LEU A 129 -20.31 -11.94 12.63
C LEU A 129 -21.59 -12.79 12.67
N PRO A 130 -21.62 -14.02 12.13
CA PRO A 130 -22.77 -14.90 12.27
C PRO A 130 -23.09 -15.30 13.72
N LEU A 131 -22.09 -15.42 14.60
CA LEU A 131 -22.34 -15.69 16.02
C LEU A 131 -23.05 -14.52 16.71
N LEU A 132 -22.78 -13.28 16.28
CA LEU A 132 -23.35 -12.07 16.88
C LEU A 132 -24.75 -11.73 16.37
N LEU A 133 -25.06 -12.01 15.10
CA LEU A 133 -26.34 -11.64 14.46
C LEU A 133 -27.47 -12.68 14.63
N GLY A 134 -27.26 -13.66 15.51
CA GLY A 134 -28.14 -14.81 15.75
C GLY A 134 -27.60 -16.05 15.06
N LEU A 135 -27.79 -17.27 15.61
CA LEU A 135 -27.09 -18.47 15.13
C LEU A 135 -27.38 -18.87 13.66
N TRP A 136 -28.48 -18.42 13.07
CA TRP A 136 -28.91 -18.83 11.71
C TRP A 136 -27.87 -18.60 10.58
N PRO A 137 -27.19 -17.44 10.46
CA PRO A 137 -26.23 -17.19 9.39
C PRO A 137 -24.95 -18.02 9.54
N SER A 138 -24.69 -18.64 10.71
CA SER A 138 -23.45 -19.41 10.94
C SER A 138 -23.39 -20.69 10.12
N ILE A 139 -24.56 -21.22 9.69
CA ILE A 139 -24.66 -22.36 8.77
C ILE A 139 -23.96 -22.07 7.44
N VAL A 140 -23.97 -20.82 6.98
CA VAL A 140 -23.32 -20.39 5.72
C VAL A 140 -21.97 -19.71 5.99
N GLY A 141 -21.88 -18.91 7.06
CA GLY A 141 -20.65 -18.19 7.42
C GLY A 141 -19.48 -19.12 7.76
N ALA A 142 -19.72 -20.21 8.50
CA ALA A 142 -18.67 -21.11 8.93
C ALA A 142 -18.03 -21.89 7.76
N PRO A 143 -18.78 -22.49 6.82
CA PRO A 143 -18.18 -23.10 5.62
C PRO A 143 -17.40 -22.11 4.76
N VAL A 144 -17.90 -20.88 4.60
CA VAL A 144 -17.21 -19.83 3.83
C VAL A 144 -15.91 -19.42 4.51
N ALA A 145 -15.91 -19.23 5.84
CA ALA A 145 -14.71 -18.94 6.60
C ALA A 145 -13.67 -20.06 6.48
N LEU A 146 -14.09 -21.32 6.60
CA LEU A 146 -13.23 -22.49 6.44
C LEU A 146 -12.65 -22.60 5.03
N PHE A 147 -13.48 -22.34 4.00
CA PHE A 147 -13.02 -22.31 2.62
C PHE A 147 -11.95 -21.24 2.39
N ILE A 148 -12.13 -20.03 2.92
CA ILE A 148 -11.15 -18.95 2.82
C ILE A 148 -9.83 -19.35 3.48
N VAL A 149 -9.87 -19.97 4.66
CA VAL A 149 -8.67 -20.44 5.38
C VAL A 149 -7.89 -21.46 4.54
N ILE A 150 -8.57 -22.44 3.96
CA ILE A 150 -7.91 -23.48 3.14
C ILE A 150 -7.37 -22.89 1.84
N ARG A 151 -8.16 -22.07 1.15
CA ARG A 151 -7.81 -21.52 -0.17
C ARG A 151 -6.70 -20.47 -0.12
N TYR A 152 -6.63 -19.71 0.97
CA TYR A 152 -5.70 -18.58 1.12
C TYR A 152 -4.62 -18.82 2.20
N TRP A 153 -4.39 -20.07 2.61
CA TRP A 153 -3.34 -20.42 3.58
C TRP A 153 -1.93 -19.95 3.19
N ASN A 154 -1.63 -19.93 1.89
CA ASN A 154 -0.35 -19.48 1.34
C ASN A 154 -0.40 -18.04 0.78
N ALA A 155 -1.51 -17.32 1.00
CA ALA A 155 -1.59 -15.93 0.59
C ALA A 155 -0.69 -15.06 1.49
N PRO A 156 -0.05 -14.03 0.93
CA PRO A 156 0.78 -13.13 1.70
C PRO A 156 -0.07 -12.30 2.68
N GLY A 157 0.36 -12.24 3.93
CA GLY A 157 -0.35 -11.58 5.03
C GLY A 157 -0.12 -10.07 5.13
N ASP A 158 -0.52 -9.51 6.28
CA ASP A 158 -0.39 -8.10 6.62
C ASP A 158 1.08 -7.64 6.65
N TYR A 159 1.35 -6.41 6.20
CA TYR A 159 2.66 -5.78 6.27
C TYR A 159 3.00 -5.27 7.68
N VAL A 160 1.99 -4.89 8.47
CA VAL A 160 2.18 -4.29 9.81
C VAL A 160 2.38 -5.36 10.88
N GLN A 161 1.68 -6.49 10.76
CA GLN A 161 1.78 -7.62 11.68
C GLN A 161 1.86 -8.94 10.88
N PRO A 162 3.05 -9.33 10.39
CA PRO A 162 3.20 -10.56 9.65
C PRO A 162 2.92 -11.75 10.56
N GLY A 163 1.78 -12.42 10.36
CA GLY A 163 1.41 -13.58 11.16
C GLY A 163 0.12 -14.23 10.69
N LYS A 164 0.03 -15.55 10.87
CA LYS A 164 -1.16 -16.36 10.49
C LYS A 164 -2.11 -16.61 11.66
N THR A 165 -1.88 -15.98 12.82
CA THR A 165 -2.63 -16.24 14.05
C THR A 165 -4.12 -15.97 13.87
N ARG A 166 -4.47 -14.87 13.20
CA ARG A 166 -5.87 -14.51 12.91
C ARG A 166 -6.54 -15.54 11.99
N LEU A 167 -5.83 -16.03 10.98
CA LEU A 167 -6.33 -17.06 10.08
C LEU A 167 -6.55 -18.40 10.80
N VAL A 168 -5.64 -18.79 11.69
CA VAL A 168 -5.76 -20.00 12.51
C VAL A 168 -6.95 -19.91 13.45
N VAL A 169 -7.11 -18.78 14.15
CA VAL A 169 -8.25 -18.54 15.04
C VAL A 169 -9.57 -18.65 14.26
N ALA A 170 -9.66 -18.03 13.08
CA ALA A 170 -10.85 -18.13 12.22
C ALA A 170 -11.15 -19.59 11.82
N GLY A 171 -10.14 -20.38 11.48
CA GLY A 171 -10.30 -21.80 11.14
C GLY A 171 -10.80 -22.66 12.31
N VAL A 172 -10.25 -22.44 13.51
CA VAL A 172 -10.70 -23.14 14.73
C VAL A 172 -12.15 -22.80 15.05
N LEU A 173 -12.52 -21.51 15.01
CA LEU A 173 -13.90 -21.07 15.26
C LEU A 173 -14.88 -21.68 14.25
N ALA A 174 -14.57 -21.60 12.95
CA ALA A 174 -15.42 -22.16 11.91
C ALA A 174 -15.61 -23.68 12.05
N THR A 175 -14.55 -24.40 12.47
CA THR A 175 -14.63 -25.85 12.70
C THR A 175 -15.53 -26.18 13.89
N LEU A 176 -15.43 -25.41 14.98
CA LEU A 176 -16.29 -25.57 16.16
C LEU A 176 -17.76 -25.27 15.84
N GLU A 177 -18.04 -24.25 15.05
CA GLU A 177 -19.40 -23.91 14.62
C GLU A 177 -20.03 -25.04 13.80
N ILE A 178 -19.29 -25.60 12.83
CA ILE A 178 -19.75 -26.71 12.00
C ILE A 178 -20.04 -27.95 12.86
N LEU A 179 -19.12 -28.29 13.77
CA LEU A 179 -19.30 -29.43 14.69
C LEU A 179 -20.50 -29.22 15.63
N GLY A 180 -20.70 -27.99 16.11
CA GLY A 180 -21.86 -27.62 16.94
C GLY A 180 -23.18 -27.86 16.22
N TRP A 181 -23.29 -27.46 14.95
CA TRP A 181 -24.48 -27.72 14.13
C TRP A 181 -24.70 -29.20 13.85
N ILE A 182 -23.64 -29.94 13.51
CA ILE A 182 -23.73 -31.40 13.28
C ILE A 182 -24.26 -32.09 14.54
N ALA A 183 -23.72 -31.78 15.72
CA ALA A 183 -24.18 -32.35 16.98
C ALA A 183 -25.64 -31.98 17.29
N PHE A 184 -26.05 -30.73 17.03
CA PHE A 184 -27.42 -30.26 17.21
C PHE A 184 -28.43 -31.02 16.33
N PHE A 185 -28.12 -31.20 15.04
CA PHE A 185 -28.99 -31.96 14.14
C PHE A 185 -29.06 -33.44 14.49
N LEU A 186 -27.94 -34.05 14.90
CA LEU A 186 -27.93 -35.45 15.37
C LEU A 186 -28.78 -35.64 16.63
N PHE A 187 -28.70 -34.70 17.58
CA PHE A 187 -29.53 -34.74 18.79
C PHE A 187 -31.03 -34.64 18.47
N LEU A 188 -31.40 -33.78 17.51
CA LEU A 188 -32.79 -33.66 17.03
C LEU A 188 -33.27 -34.90 16.27
N ALA A 189 -32.39 -35.61 15.57
CA ALA A 189 -32.75 -36.82 14.81
C ALA A 189 -32.85 -38.08 15.69
N LEU A 190 -32.14 -38.11 16.82
CA LEU A 190 -32.13 -39.21 17.79
C LEU A 190 -33.22 -39.10 18.87
N LYS A 191 -33.88 -37.95 18.97
CA LYS A 191 -35.04 -37.72 19.84
C LYS A 191 -36.33 -37.77 19.05
#